data_AF-A0A2J6S499-F1
#
_entry.id   AF-A0A2J6S499-F1
#
_cell.length_a   1.000
_cell.length_b   1.000
_cell.length_c   1.000
_cell.angle_alpha   90.00
_cell.angle_beta   90.00
_cell.angle_gamma   90.00
#
_symmetry.space_group_name_H-M   'P 1'
#
loop_
_entity.id
_entity.type
_entity.pdbx_description
1 polymer ?
#
loop_
_entity_poly.entity_id
_entity_poly.type
_entity_poly.pdbx_seq_one_letter_code
_entity_poly.pdbx_strand_id
1 'polypeptide(L)'
;MKFLISTIFAAIIAAMAASAAPSYSNMSVTELQFSLKELVQPLDIVHIGDDGVLRVFNTVDFTVQHAVPLTAEQATEFAGNVDDTTSAPFVNVNGYNVPSTQLLSPPEPIVTKLKNAIASTKAEMANLSQPAPAGELAGRPTLPCNSYLCVFTATCINNCCLYCVVASGSLGKCIAPYC
;
A
#
# COMPACT_ATOMS: atom_id res chain seq x y z
N MET A 1 -39.53 -3.01 -62.56
CA MET A 1 -38.14 -2.73 -62.15
C MET A 1 -38.18 -2.40 -60.66
N LYS A 2 -37.76 -3.31 -59.77
CA LYS A 2 -36.51 -3.23 -58.96
C LYS A 2 -36.26 -1.79 -58.43
N PHE A 3 -36.17 -1.51 -57.14
CA PHE A 3 -35.23 -2.11 -56.18
C PHE A 3 -35.73 -2.08 -54.73
N LEU A 4 -35.57 -3.20 -54.04
CA LEU A 4 -35.49 -3.32 -52.58
C LEU A 4 -34.11 -2.81 -52.15
N ILE A 5 -34.04 -1.87 -51.20
CA ILE A 5 -32.81 -1.59 -50.45
C ILE A 5 -33.08 -1.84 -48.98
N SER A 6 -32.64 -3.04 -48.60
CA SER A 6 -32.42 -3.54 -47.26
C SER A 6 -31.63 -2.53 -46.42
N THR A 7 -32.16 -2.13 -45.27
CA THR A 7 -31.40 -1.41 -44.24
C THR A 7 -31.31 -2.31 -43.00
N ILE A 8 -30.23 -3.08 -42.95
CA ILE A 8 -29.85 -3.92 -41.81
C ILE A 8 -29.27 -2.97 -40.76
N PHE A 9 -29.98 -2.75 -39.65
CA PHE A 9 -29.43 -2.11 -38.47
C PHE A 9 -28.46 -3.10 -37.80
N ALA A 10 -27.17 -2.88 -37.97
CA ALA A 10 -26.14 -3.58 -37.20
C ALA A 10 -26.13 -3.03 -35.77
N ALA A 11 -26.74 -3.76 -34.84
CA ALA A 11 -26.59 -3.52 -33.41
C ALA A 11 -25.21 -4.05 -32.97
N ILE A 12 -24.24 -3.14 -32.80
CA ILE A 12 -22.95 -3.47 -32.18
C ILE A 12 -23.19 -3.55 -30.67
N ILE A 13 -23.35 -4.77 -30.15
CA ILE A 13 -23.32 -5.03 -28.71
C ILE A 13 -21.84 -4.98 -28.31
N ALA A 14 -21.42 -3.85 -27.74
CA ALA A 14 -20.14 -3.78 -27.03
C ALA A 14 -20.25 -4.62 -25.75
N ALA A 15 -19.77 -5.86 -25.82
CA ALA A 15 -19.54 -6.68 -24.64
C ALA A 15 -18.41 -6.04 -23.84
N MET A 16 -18.75 -5.21 -22.85
CA MET A 16 -17.80 -4.84 -21.81
C MET A 16 -17.51 -6.11 -21.01
N ALA A 17 -16.40 -6.75 -21.32
CA ALA A 17 -15.82 -7.75 -20.45
C ALA A 17 -15.50 -7.04 -19.14
N ALA A 18 -16.42 -7.14 -18.18
CA ALA A 18 -16.12 -6.82 -16.79
C ALA A 18 -15.05 -7.83 -16.35
N SER A 19 -13.79 -7.47 -16.52
CA SER A 19 -12.70 -8.12 -15.83
C SER A 19 -13.04 -8.00 -14.34
N ALA A 20 -13.50 -9.10 -13.75
CA ALA A 20 -13.75 -9.15 -12.32
C ALA A 20 -12.45 -8.70 -11.64
N ALA A 21 -12.51 -7.58 -10.92
CA ALA A 21 -11.37 -7.14 -10.13
C ALA A 21 -10.96 -8.31 -9.22
N PRO A 22 -9.65 -8.59 -9.08
CA PRO A 22 -9.20 -9.67 -8.20
C PRO A 22 -9.81 -9.48 -6.81
N SER A 23 -10.50 -10.50 -6.30
CA SER A 23 -11.03 -10.46 -4.94
C SER A 23 -9.93 -10.88 -3.97
N TYR A 24 -9.47 -9.93 -3.17
CA TYR A 24 -8.46 -10.15 -2.13
C TYR A 24 -9.05 -10.70 -0.81
N SER A 25 -10.37 -10.92 -0.76
CA SER A 25 -11.10 -11.20 0.49
C SER A 25 -10.72 -12.51 1.16
N ASN A 26 -10.20 -13.46 0.37
CA ASN A 26 -9.86 -14.80 0.81
C ASN A 26 -8.33 -15.04 0.82
N MET A 27 -7.53 -14.03 0.49
CA MET A 27 -6.07 -14.13 0.55
C MET A 27 -5.59 -13.95 1.98
N SER A 28 -4.59 -14.73 2.39
CA SER A 28 -3.84 -14.45 3.61
C SER A 28 -3.08 -13.12 3.50
N VAL A 29 -2.73 -12.51 4.63
CA VAL A 29 -1.92 -11.28 4.64
C VAL A 29 -0.56 -11.49 3.97
N THR A 30 0.04 -12.67 4.13
CA THR A 30 1.28 -13.04 3.45
C THR A 30 1.12 -13.05 1.92
N GLU A 31 0.08 -13.68 1.39
CA GLU A 31 -0.19 -13.70 -0.06
C GLU A 31 -0.49 -12.30 -0.60
N LEU A 32 -1.22 -11.49 0.17
CA LEU A 32 -1.46 -10.09 -0.16
C LEU A 32 -0.14 -9.30 -0.21
N GLN A 33 0.75 -9.49 0.77
CA GLN A 33 2.04 -8.81 0.82
C GLN A 33 2.90 -9.13 -0.40
N PHE A 34 2.96 -10.41 -0.79
CA PHE A 34 3.65 -10.83 -2.01
C PHE A 34 3.00 -10.28 -3.28
N SER A 35 1.67 -10.25 -3.35
CA SER A 35 0.96 -9.72 -4.51
C SER A 35 1.21 -8.21 -4.70
N LEU A 36 1.35 -7.47 -3.60
CA LEU A 36 1.66 -6.04 -3.63
C LEU A 36 3.06 -5.75 -4.16
N LYS A 37 4.02 -6.66 -4.00
CA LYS A 37 5.41 -6.46 -4.48
C LYS A 37 5.46 -6.08 -5.96
N GLU A 38 4.63 -6.70 -6.78
CA GLU A 38 4.59 -6.47 -8.23
C GLU A 38 3.84 -5.17 -8.61
N LEU A 39 3.14 -4.54 -7.65
CA LEU A 39 2.33 -3.33 -7.85
C LEU A 39 3.01 -2.06 -7.33
N VAL A 40 4.03 -2.19 -6.47
CA VAL A 40 4.67 -1.05 -5.79
C VAL A 40 5.94 -0.64 -6.52
N GLN A 41 6.06 0.64 -6.88
CA GLN A 41 7.25 1.20 -7.50
C GLN A 41 8.23 1.79 -6.47
N PRO A 42 9.50 2.06 -6.85
CA PRO A 42 10.50 2.57 -5.90
C PRO A 42 10.13 3.87 -5.18
N LEU A 43 9.34 4.74 -5.83
CA LEU A 43 8.87 6.01 -5.26
C LEU A 43 7.50 5.91 -4.60
N ASP A 44 6.96 4.70 -4.46
CA ASP A 44 5.65 4.50 -3.84
C ASP A 44 5.79 4.20 -2.34
N ILE A 45 4.66 4.34 -1.66
CA ILE A 45 4.47 3.96 -0.27
C ILE A 45 3.14 3.23 -0.12
N VAL A 46 3.13 2.16 0.66
CA VAL A 46 1.92 1.43 1.02
C VAL A 46 1.35 2.04 2.29
N HIS A 47 0.08 2.42 2.27
CA HIS A 47 -0.61 3.03 3.41
C HIS A 47 -1.88 2.25 3.75
N ILE A 48 -2.05 1.90 5.02
CA ILE A 48 -3.33 1.37 5.52
C ILE A 48 -4.09 2.50 6.19
N GLY A 49 -5.16 2.94 5.54
CA GLY A 49 -6.08 3.93 6.08
C GLY A 49 -6.90 3.35 7.24
N ASP A 50 -7.35 4.21 8.15
CA ASP A 50 -8.30 3.89 9.23
C ASP A 50 -9.69 3.45 8.73
N ASP A 51 -9.92 3.53 7.42
CA ASP A 51 -11.06 2.98 6.70
C ASP A 51 -10.88 1.51 6.27
N GLY A 52 -9.74 0.89 6.60
CA GLY A 52 -9.47 -0.52 6.30
C GLY A 52 -9.13 -0.79 4.85
N VAL A 53 -8.70 0.24 4.11
CA VAL A 53 -8.26 0.10 2.72
C VAL A 53 -6.77 0.35 2.65
N LEU A 54 -6.05 -0.65 2.13
CA LEU A 54 -4.64 -0.55 1.79
C LEU A 54 -4.51 0.17 0.44
N ARG A 55 -3.65 1.17 0.37
CA ARG A 55 -3.43 1.99 -0.81
C ARG A 55 -1.96 2.12 -1.12
N VAL A 56 -1.61 2.01 -2.40
CA VAL A 56 -0.29 2.33 -2.92
C VAL A 56 -0.32 3.77 -3.40
N PHE A 57 0.39 4.64 -2.70
CA PHE A 57 0.49 6.05 -3.03
C PHE A 57 1.80 6.35 -3.73
N ASN A 58 1.76 7.16 -4.78
CA ASN A 58 2.95 7.82 -5.27
C ASN A 58 3.36 8.92 -4.27
N THR A 59 4.61 8.91 -3.81
CA THR A 59 5.06 9.85 -2.77
C THR A 59 5.29 11.28 -3.27
N VAL A 60 5.32 11.51 -4.59
CA VAL A 60 5.54 12.83 -5.18
C VAL A 60 4.27 13.67 -5.14
N ASP A 61 3.15 13.09 -5.56
CA ASP A 61 1.87 13.79 -5.72
C ASP A 61 0.74 13.27 -4.81
N PHE A 62 0.98 12.20 -4.05
CA PHE A 62 -0.01 11.53 -3.19
C PHE A 62 -1.22 10.99 -3.95
N THR A 63 -1.05 10.65 -5.22
CA THR A 63 -2.06 9.92 -5.99
C THR A 63 -2.06 8.44 -5.63
N VAL A 64 -3.25 7.82 -5.61
CA VAL A 64 -3.40 6.38 -5.39
C VAL A 64 -3.24 5.64 -6.72
N GLN A 65 -2.22 4.78 -6.81
CA GLN A 65 -1.97 3.92 -7.97
C GLN A 65 -2.81 2.63 -7.88
N HIS A 66 -2.90 2.07 -6.68
CA HIS A 66 -3.63 0.83 -6.39
C HIS A 66 -4.32 0.91 -5.03
N ALA A 67 -5.47 0.25 -4.91
CA ALA A 67 -6.22 0.14 -3.66
C ALA A 67 -6.75 -1.28 -3.48
N VAL A 68 -6.62 -1.80 -2.25
CA VAL A 68 -7.08 -3.11 -1.83
C VAL A 68 -7.92 -2.96 -0.57
N PRO A 69 -9.26 -3.14 -0.66
CA PRO A 69 -10.11 -3.26 0.51
C PRO A 69 -9.71 -4.48 1.35
N LEU A 70 -9.62 -4.32 2.66
CA LEU A 70 -9.28 -5.41 3.59
C LEU A 70 -10.44 -5.72 4.53
N THR A 71 -10.51 -6.98 4.98
CA THR A 71 -11.31 -7.31 6.16
C THR A 71 -10.66 -6.73 7.43
N ALA A 72 -11.42 -6.63 8.52
CA ALA A 72 -10.89 -6.18 9.81
C ALA A 72 -9.71 -7.04 10.29
N GLU A 73 -9.80 -8.36 10.07
CA GLU A 73 -8.76 -9.33 10.41
C GLU A 73 -7.49 -9.08 9.58
N GLN A 74 -7.63 -8.95 8.26
CA GLN A 74 -6.51 -8.64 7.36
C GLN A 74 -5.85 -7.31 7.69
N ALA A 75 -6.63 -6.26 7.97
CA ALA A 75 -6.09 -4.95 8.33
C ALA A 75 -5.32 -5.00 9.68
N THR A 76 -5.86 -5.72 10.65
CA THR A 76 -5.22 -5.91 11.97
C THR A 76 -3.90 -6.67 11.84
N GLU A 77 -3.92 -7.80 11.14
CA GLU A 77 -2.74 -8.64 10.93
C GLU A 77 -1.67 -7.90 10.09
N PHE A 78 -2.08 -7.21 9.02
CA PHE A 78 -1.14 -6.44 8.20
C PHE A 78 -0.50 -5.31 9.01
N ALA A 79 -1.27 -4.57 9.81
CA ALA A 79 -0.73 -3.49 10.64
C ALA A 79 0.19 -4.02 11.75
N GLY A 80 -0.12 -5.17 12.35
CA GLY A 80 0.76 -5.84 13.31
C GLY A 80 2.13 -6.18 12.72
N ASN A 81 2.18 -6.56 11.43
CA ASN A 81 3.45 -6.82 10.73
C ASN A 81 4.31 -5.57 10.48
N VAL A 82 3.74 -4.36 10.63
CA VAL A 82 4.44 -3.08 10.45
C VAL A 82 5.00 -2.60 11.79
N ASP A 83 4.16 -2.63 12.83
CA ASP A 83 4.50 -2.16 14.17
C ASP A 83 3.62 -2.87 15.21
N ASP A 84 4.27 -3.60 16.13
CA ASP A 84 3.63 -4.37 17.20
C ASP A 84 2.83 -3.49 18.19
N THR A 85 3.11 -2.17 18.23
CA THR A 85 2.40 -1.22 19.10
C THR A 85 1.05 -0.77 18.53
N THR A 86 0.80 -1.05 17.24
CA THR A 86 -0.43 -0.68 16.53
C THR A 86 -1.58 -1.68 16.72
N SER A 87 -1.57 -2.50 17.77
CA SER A 87 -2.36 -3.73 17.90
C SER A 87 -3.90 -3.59 18.02
N ALA A 88 -4.51 -2.43 17.75
CA ALA A 88 -5.96 -2.24 17.98
C ALA A 88 -6.83 -1.32 17.08
N PRO A 89 -6.39 -0.62 16.01
CA PRO A 89 -7.24 0.40 15.37
C PRO A 89 -8.30 -0.12 14.38
N PHE A 90 -8.29 -1.41 14.02
CA PHE A 90 -9.16 -1.94 12.95
C PHE A 90 -10.33 -2.80 13.42
N VAL A 91 -10.61 -2.84 14.73
CA VAL A 91 -11.78 -3.55 15.26
C VAL A 91 -13.06 -2.94 14.68
N ASN A 92 -13.81 -3.73 13.90
CA ASN A 92 -15.00 -3.32 13.14
C ASN A 92 -14.77 -2.44 11.90
N VAL A 93 -13.52 -2.31 11.43
CA VAL A 93 -13.22 -1.60 10.18
C VAL A 93 -13.16 -2.61 9.04
N ASN A 94 -14.06 -2.51 8.07
CA ASN A 94 -14.07 -3.36 6.89
C ASN A 94 -14.01 -2.50 5.63
N GLY A 95 -12.86 -2.54 4.93
CA GLY A 95 -12.60 -1.75 3.73
C GLY A 95 -13.56 -2.07 2.59
N TYR A 96 -14.18 -3.26 2.58
CA TYR A 96 -15.20 -3.61 1.57
C TYR A 96 -16.49 -2.80 1.71
N ASN A 97 -16.70 -2.13 2.85
CA ASN A 97 -17.83 -1.21 3.04
C ASN A 97 -17.53 0.21 2.54
N VAL A 98 -16.29 0.51 2.14
CA VAL A 98 -15.90 1.84 1.64
C VAL A 98 -16.45 2.02 0.22
N PRO A 99 -17.07 3.19 -0.09
CA PRO A 99 -17.54 3.47 -1.43
C PRO A 99 -16.42 3.33 -2.48
N SER A 100 -16.72 2.73 -3.63
CA SER A 100 -15.74 2.51 -4.70
C SER A 100 -15.05 3.80 -5.16
N THR A 101 -15.76 4.93 -5.10
CA THR A 101 -15.23 6.27 -5.41
C THR A 101 -14.12 6.72 -4.46
N GLN A 102 -14.09 6.20 -3.23
CA GLN A 102 -13.10 6.53 -2.20
C GLN A 102 -11.88 5.59 -2.20
N LEU A 103 -11.88 4.53 -3.01
CA LEU A 103 -10.75 3.61 -3.08
C LEU A 103 -9.51 4.31 -3.68
N LEU A 104 -9.68 4.97 -4.83
CA LEU A 104 -8.62 5.71 -5.52
C LEU A 104 -8.61 7.22 -5.21
N SER A 105 -9.67 7.72 -4.58
CA SER A 105 -9.77 9.12 -4.14
C SER A 105 -10.16 9.18 -2.65
N PRO A 106 -9.23 8.82 -1.74
CA PRO A 106 -9.52 8.77 -0.31
C PRO A 106 -9.94 10.15 0.22
N PRO A 107 -10.77 10.19 1.29
CA PRO A 107 -11.04 11.42 2.01
C PRO A 107 -9.76 12.15 2.45
N GLU A 108 -9.80 13.48 2.45
CA GLU A 108 -8.67 14.34 2.82
C GLU A 108 -8.02 13.96 4.17
N PRO A 109 -8.76 13.59 5.23
CA PRO A 109 -8.15 13.21 6.51
C PRO A 109 -7.17 12.03 6.41
N ILE A 110 -7.43 11.05 5.52
CA ILE A 110 -6.55 9.89 5.31
C ILE A 110 -5.23 10.34 4.68
N VAL A 111 -5.32 11.19 3.65
CA VAL A 111 -4.13 11.72 2.96
C VAL A 111 -3.30 12.59 3.90
N THR A 112 -3.94 13.40 4.74
CA THR A 112 -3.26 14.27 5.70
C THR A 112 -2.56 13.47 6.80
N LYS A 113 -3.18 12.39 7.32
CA LYS A 113 -2.51 11.47 8.25
C LYS A 113 -1.26 10.83 7.64
N LEU A 114 -1.33 10.38 6.39
CA LEU A 114 -0.17 9.84 5.66
C LEU A 114 0.95 10.87 5.51
N LYS A 115 0.62 12.10 5.10
CA LYS A 115 1.60 13.18 4.96
C LYS A 115 2.30 13.48 6.28
N ASN A 116 1.55 13.54 7.38
CA ASN A 116 2.09 13.77 8.72
C ASN A 116 3.01 12.62 9.15
N ALA A 117 2.59 11.36 8.93
CA ALA A 117 3.41 10.20 9.22
C ALA A 117 4.75 10.20 8.46
N ILE A 118 4.73 10.57 7.17
CA ILE A 118 5.96 10.72 6.37
C ILE A 118 6.85 11.84 6.92
N ALA A 119 6.26 12.99 7.28
CA ALA A 119 7.02 14.10 7.87
C ALA A 119 7.69 13.69 9.20
N SER A 120 6.95 13.03 10.09
CA SER A 120 7.48 12.48 11.34
C SER A 120 8.59 11.46 11.09
N THR A 121 8.41 10.59 10.09
CA THR A 121 9.44 9.59 9.74
C THR A 121 10.72 10.26 9.24
N LYS A 122 10.62 11.31 8.42
CA LYS A 122 11.79 12.10 7.98
C LYS A 122 12.53 12.73 9.16
N ALA A 123 11.79 13.31 10.11
CA ALA A 123 12.38 13.91 11.30
C ALA A 123 13.11 12.87 12.15
N GLU A 124 12.51 11.69 12.34
CA GLU A 124 13.12 10.60 13.10
C GLU A 124 14.38 10.05 12.42
N MET A 125 14.34 9.83 11.11
CA MET A 125 15.52 9.42 10.34
C MET A 125 16.67 10.44 10.47
N ALA A 126 16.37 11.74 10.51
CA ALA A 126 17.39 12.78 10.71
C ALA A 126 18.00 12.73 12.13
N ASN A 127 17.21 12.40 13.16
CA ASN A 127 17.70 12.22 14.53
C ASN A 127 18.62 11.00 14.67
N LEU A 128 18.30 9.91 13.95
CA LEU A 128 19.10 8.68 13.94
C LEU A 128 20.37 8.78 13.10
N SER A 129 20.43 9.70 12.13
CA SER A 129 21.56 9.88 11.21
C SER A 129 22.81 10.53 11.85
N GLN A 130 22.97 10.45 13.18
CA GLN A 130 24.26 10.76 13.77
C GLN A 130 25.32 9.81 13.18
N PRO A 131 26.45 10.34 12.67
CA PRO A 131 27.41 9.54 11.91
C PRO A 131 27.94 8.41 12.79
N ALA A 132 27.68 7.17 12.37
CA ALA A 132 28.35 6.01 12.94
C ALA A 132 29.87 6.24 12.84
N PRO A 133 30.64 5.99 13.91
CA PRO A 133 32.10 6.09 13.84
C PRO A 133 32.59 5.20 12.69
N ALA A 134 33.56 5.71 11.92
CA ALA A 134 34.13 5.02 10.77
C ALA A 134 34.73 3.68 11.20
N GLY A 135 33.94 2.62 11.10
CA GLY A 135 34.26 1.28 11.58
C GLY A 135 33.51 0.23 10.77
N GLU A 136 34.28 -0.74 10.31
CA GLU A 136 34.00 -1.92 9.47
C GLU A 136 32.53 -2.24 9.14
N LEU A 137 32.23 -2.21 7.84
CA LEU A 137 30.99 -2.72 7.25
C LEU A 137 30.79 -4.24 7.46
N ALA A 138 31.84 -4.96 7.86
CA ALA A 138 31.89 -6.43 7.88
C ALA A 138 31.21 -7.10 9.11
N GLY A 139 30.64 -6.32 10.03
CA GLY A 139 30.05 -6.85 11.27
C GLY A 139 28.65 -6.32 11.59
N ARG A 140 27.96 -5.68 10.65
CA ARG A 140 26.62 -5.12 10.93
C ARG A 140 25.61 -6.26 11.08
N PRO A 141 24.91 -6.38 12.22
CA PRO A 141 23.86 -7.36 12.38
C PRO A 141 22.77 -7.12 11.33
N THR A 142 22.29 -8.19 10.71
CA THR A 142 21.08 -8.14 9.89
C THR A 142 19.90 -7.86 10.79
N LEU A 143 19.52 -6.59 10.91
CA LEU A 143 18.30 -6.19 11.61
C LEU A 143 17.08 -6.65 10.82
N PRO A 144 15.93 -6.93 11.47
CA PRO A 144 14.67 -7.25 10.79
C PRO A 144 14.04 -6.03 10.08
N CYS A 145 13.16 -6.25 9.10
CA CYS A 145 12.80 -5.22 8.11
C CYS A 145 12.09 -4.05 8.78
N ASN A 146 11.21 -4.38 9.72
CA ASN A 146 10.48 -3.43 10.56
C ASN A 146 11.38 -2.58 11.48
N SER A 147 12.70 -2.83 11.52
CA SER A 147 13.66 -1.95 12.17
C SER A 147 14.08 -0.77 11.29
N TYR A 148 13.96 -0.88 9.97
CA TYR A 148 14.30 0.21 9.05
C TYR A 148 13.13 1.18 8.89
N LEU A 149 13.40 2.45 9.17
CA LEU A 149 12.50 3.55 8.82
C LEU A 149 12.56 3.81 7.31
N CYS A 150 11.42 4.20 6.73
CA CYS A 150 11.34 4.48 5.31
C CYS A 150 10.32 5.57 5.00
N VAL A 151 10.56 6.28 3.90
CA VAL A 151 9.64 7.30 3.36
C VAL A 151 9.21 6.99 1.93
N PHE A 152 9.89 6.04 1.28
CA PHE A 152 9.57 5.48 -0.02
C PHE A 152 10.17 4.07 -0.12
N THR A 153 9.60 3.26 -0.99
CA THR A 153 9.92 1.84 -1.16
C THR A 153 11.38 1.56 -1.51
N ALA A 154 12.05 2.42 -2.27
CA ALA A 154 13.47 2.24 -2.61
C ALA A 154 14.38 2.12 -1.38
N THR A 155 14.03 2.76 -0.25
CA THR A 155 14.78 2.62 1.01
C THR A 155 14.77 1.17 1.50
N CYS A 156 13.63 0.49 1.37
CA CYS A 156 13.45 -0.88 1.80
C CYS A 156 14.11 -1.87 0.85
N ILE A 157 13.99 -1.64 -0.46
CA ILE A 157 14.65 -2.47 -1.48
C ILE A 157 16.17 -2.49 -1.25
N ASN A 158 16.78 -1.35 -0.93
CA ASN A 158 18.21 -1.25 -0.63
C ASN A 158 18.65 -2.00 0.65
N ASN A 159 17.70 -2.35 1.52
CA ASN A 159 17.93 -3.14 2.75
C ASN A 159 17.39 -4.57 2.62
N CYS A 160 17.18 -5.07 1.40
CA CYS A 160 16.64 -6.40 1.13
C CYS A 160 15.24 -6.65 1.72
N CYS A 161 14.40 -5.62 1.75
CA CYS A 161 13.00 -5.66 2.18
C CYS A 161 12.06 -5.38 0.99
N LEU A 162 10.77 -5.69 1.11
CA LEU A 162 9.83 -5.56 -0.01
C LEU A 162 9.50 -4.10 -0.34
N TYR A 163 8.88 -3.39 0.59
CA TYR A 163 8.42 -2.02 0.37
C TYR A 163 8.20 -1.28 1.68
N CYS A 164 7.97 0.02 1.55
CA CYS A 164 7.71 0.91 2.67
C CYS A 164 6.22 0.91 3.01
N VAL A 165 5.88 0.66 4.27
CA VAL A 165 4.51 0.68 4.78
C VAL A 165 4.35 1.74 5.85
N VAL A 166 3.23 2.46 5.81
CA VAL A 166 2.75 3.35 6.87
C VAL A 166 1.37 2.87 7.31
N ALA A 167 1.19 2.56 8.58
CA ALA A 167 -0.14 2.44 9.14
C ALA A 167 -0.60 3.83 9.61
N SER A 168 -1.90 4.10 9.59
CA SER A 168 -2.44 5.40 9.99
C SER A 168 -1.93 5.83 11.37
N GLY A 169 -1.11 6.89 11.40
CA GLY A 169 -0.53 7.44 12.63
C GLY A 169 0.77 6.80 13.11
N SER A 170 1.32 5.81 12.40
CA SER A 170 2.62 5.23 12.70
C SER A 170 3.73 5.77 11.78
N LEU A 171 4.99 5.50 12.14
CA LEU A 171 6.13 5.79 11.27
C LEU A 171 6.19 4.82 10.10
N GLY A 172 6.78 5.26 8.99
CA GLY A 172 7.05 4.39 7.84
C GLY A 172 8.10 3.33 8.18
N LYS A 173 7.76 2.06 7.95
CA LYS A 173 8.61 0.90 8.22
C LYS A 173 8.73 -0.01 7.00
N CYS A 174 9.89 -0.60 6.82
CA CYS A 174 10.07 -1.63 5.81
C CYS A 174 9.44 -2.95 6.28
N ILE A 175 8.90 -3.74 5.35
CA ILE A 175 8.34 -5.06 5.66
C ILE A 175 9.00 -6.22 4.89
N ALA A 176 8.85 -7.41 5.46
CA ALA A 176 9.44 -8.68 5.07
C ALA A 176 8.91 -9.25 3.73
N PRO A 177 9.63 -10.22 3.09
CA PRO A 177 10.78 -10.91 3.65
C PRO A 177 12.14 -10.68 2.94
N TYR A 178 13.16 -10.97 3.75
CA TYR A 178 14.60 -10.96 3.49
C TYR A 178 15.02 -11.92 2.38
N CYS A 179 16.07 -11.53 1.67
CA CYS A 179 16.86 -12.37 0.75
C CYS A 179 17.46 -13.60 1.44
#